data_AF-A0A411WZX3-F1
#
_entry.id   AF-A0A411WZX3-F1
#
_cell.length_a   1.000
_cell.length_b   1.000
_cell.length_c   1.000
_cell.angle_alpha   90.00
_cell.angle_beta   90.00
_cell.angle_gamma   90.00
#
_symmetry.space_group_name_H-M   'P 1'
#
loop_
_entity.id
_entity.type
_entity.pdbx_description
1 polymer ?
#
loop_
_entity_poly.entity_id
_entity_poly.type
_entity_poly.pdbx_seq_one_letter_code
_entity_poly.pdbx_strand_id
1 'polypeptide(L)'
;MKISNSLPAWTIAAPVAAWLLLAGKAAGLGDMLGGTYIVLLAAGLFAGVLAAVFHAEVVAHRIGEPYGTLVLAVAVTSIEVALIVSLMIAGGEATTGLARDTVYAAVMLILNGMVGICLLAGARRHGEQRFTQTGVSAALATLSAIAVLTMVLPNYTTTTPGPVYSSSQLVFIAVISLVLYGTFVLVQTVRHRDYFLPELAAGDEAVHAPPPPLKVTWWSGALLLACLGSVVLLAKSLSPPLEAAVLALGAPKALVGIIIAAVVLLPEGIAAFQAARANRLQTSLNLALGSALASIGLTIPAVAIVSLMNGWTLSLGIDTKSTVLLLLSIIVATLSLGNGRTTIMQGMVHVVIFAVYLFITIVP
;
A
#
# COMPACT_ATOMS: atom_id res chain seq x y z
N MET A 1 -1.91 21.35 5.37
CA MET A 1 -1.18 21.53 6.64
C MET A 1 -0.38 22.82 6.53
N LYS A 2 -0.44 23.78 7.47
CA LYS A 2 0.45 24.96 7.43
C LYS A 2 1.87 24.47 7.76
N ILE A 3 2.68 24.19 6.74
CA ILE A 3 4.05 23.75 6.94
C ILE A 3 4.85 24.97 7.41
N SER A 4 5.16 25.01 8.71
CA SER A 4 6.07 26.00 9.30
C SER A 4 7.44 25.95 8.59
N ASN A 5 8.21 27.05 8.65
CA ASN A 5 9.58 27.13 8.12
C ASN A 5 10.56 26.08 8.72
N SER A 6 10.11 25.29 9.70
CA SER A 6 10.87 24.21 10.36
C SER A 6 10.13 22.88 10.30
N LEU A 7 10.85 21.80 10.02
CA LEU A 7 10.35 20.43 10.15
C LEU A 7 9.99 20.12 11.62
N PRO A 8 8.88 19.42 11.90
CA PRO A 8 8.55 18.99 13.26
C PRO A 8 9.67 18.12 13.86
N ALA A 9 10.02 18.33 15.13
CA ALA A 9 11.14 17.61 15.75
C ALA A 9 10.96 16.08 15.72
N TRP A 10 9.72 15.58 15.83
CA TRP A 10 9.43 14.15 15.81
C TRP A 10 9.76 13.49 14.45
N THR A 11 9.62 14.21 13.33
CA THR A 11 9.87 13.66 11.99
C THR A 11 11.37 13.51 11.70
N ILE A 12 12.20 14.27 12.42
CA ILE A 12 13.66 14.15 12.40
C ILE A 12 14.11 13.09 13.41
N ALA A 13 13.53 13.10 14.61
CA ALA A 13 13.90 12.17 15.67
C ALA A 13 13.54 10.71 15.32
N ALA A 14 12.44 10.47 14.62
CA ALA A 14 11.98 9.12 14.26
C ALA A 14 13.02 8.30 13.46
N PRO A 15 13.54 8.76 12.30
CA PRO A 15 14.58 8.02 11.58
C PRO A 15 15.87 7.87 12.39
N VAL A 16 16.26 8.89 13.16
CA VAL A 16 17.46 8.81 14.01
C VAL A 16 17.30 7.73 15.08
N ALA A 17 16.16 7.72 15.78
CA ALA A 17 15.84 6.70 16.77
C ALA A 17 15.77 5.30 16.14
N ALA A 18 15.18 5.16 14.95
CA ALA A 18 15.13 3.91 14.21
C ALA A 18 16.54 3.37 13.90
N TRP A 19 17.46 4.23 13.43
CA TRP A 19 18.86 3.86 13.21
C TRP A 19 19.59 3.52 14.51
N LEU A 20 19.33 4.23 15.61
CA LEU A 20 19.89 3.91 16.92
C LEU A 20 19.40 2.56 17.47
N LEU A 21 18.12 2.22 17.26
CA LEU A 21 17.58 0.89 17.60
C LEU A 21 18.21 -0.20 16.74
N LEU A 22 18.54 0.06 15.48
CA LEU A 22 19.29 -0.90 14.66
C LEU A 22 20.73 -1.07 15.14
N ALA A 23 21.41 0.03 15.47
CA ALA A 23 22.76 0.00 16.03
C ALA A 23 22.81 -0.72 17.39
N GLY A 24 21.81 -0.48 18.25
CA GLY A 24 21.67 -1.19 19.51
C GLY A 24 21.49 -2.70 19.32
N LYS A 25 20.74 -3.11 18.29
CA LYS A 25 20.55 -4.53 17.96
C LYS A 25 21.89 -5.16 17.59
N ALA A 26 22.67 -4.48 16.74
CA ALA A 26 24.00 -4.94 16.34
C ALA A 26 24.99 -4.99 17.52
N ALA A 27 24.79 -4.15 18.54
CA ALA A 27 25.56 -4.14 19.78
C ALA A 27 25.09 -5.19 20.83
N GLY A 28 24.10 -6.03 20.52
CA GLY A 28 23.62 -7.08 21.41
C GLY A 28 22.54 -6.66 22.43
N LEU A 29 22.01 -5.43 22.36
CA LEU A 29 20.92 -4.98 23.25
C LEU A 29 19.64 -5.82 23.07
N GLY A 30 19.46 -6.47 21.92
CA GLY A 30 18.34 -7.37 21.67
C GLY A 30 18.30 -8.56 22.62
N ASP A 31 19.47 -9.16 22.90
CA ASP A 31 19.58 -10.31 23.79
C ASP A 31 19.42 -9.91 25.27
N MET A 32 19.83 -8.68 25.62
CA MET A 32 19.71 -8.15 26.97
C MET A 32 18.27 -7.76 27.35
N LEU A 33 17.53 -7.16 26.43
CA LEU A 33 16.19 -6.60 26.66
C LEU A 33 15.06 -7.53 26.22
N GLY A 34 15.37 -8.57 25.43
CA GLY A 34 14.45 -9.62 25.00
C GLY A 34 13.16 -9.06 24.36
N GLY A 35 12.00 -9.48 24.86
CA GLY A 35 10.70 -9.07 24.33
C GLY A 35 10.44 -7.56 24.35
N THR A 36 10.99 -6.82 25.32
CA THR A 36 10.83 -5.36 25.37
C THR A 36 11.53 -4.68 24.20
N TYR A 37 12.65 -5.26 23.73
CA TYR A 37 13.37 -4.74 22.57
C TYR A 37 12.58 -4.90 21.28
N ILE A 38 11.83 -6.00 21.14
CA ILE A 38 10.95 -6.25 19.99
C ILE A 38 9.85 -5.16 19.92
N VAL A 39 9.27 -4.79 21.07
CA VAL A 39 8.27 -3.71 21.13
C VAL A 39 8.88 -2.36 20.74
N LEU A 40 10.12 -2.07 21.17
CA LEU A 40 10.83 -0.85 20.77
C LEU A 40 11.12 -0.83 19.26
N LEU A 41 11.55 -1.96 18.68
CA LEU A 41 11.75 -2.10 17.24
C LEU A 41 10.44 -1.87 16.47
N ALA A 42 9.32 -2.43 16.95
CA ALA A 42 8.01 -2.26 16.34
C ALA A 42 7.52 -0.80 16.42
N ALA A 43 7.72 -0.13 17.56
CA ALA A 43 7.43 1.29 17.72
C ALA A 43 8.31 2.16 16.79
N GLY A 44 9.59 1.82 16.68
CA GLY A 44 10.53 2.46 15.76
C GLY A 44 10.11 2.30 14.30
N LEU A 45 9.64 1.11 13.90
CA LEU A 45 9.14 0.83 12.57
C LEU A 45 7.93 1.74 12.26
N PHE A 46 6.97 1.79 13.17
CA PHE A 46 5.75 2.58 13.04
C PHE A 46 6.06 4.09 12.93
N ALA A 47 6.90 4.60 13.81
CA ALA A 47 7.33 5.99 13.78
C ALA A 47 8.11 6.31 12.49
N GLY A 48 8.96 5.40 12.02
CA GLY A 48 9.71 5.52 10.78
C GLY A 48 8.81 5.58 9.55
N VAL A 49 7.78 4.72 9.47
CA VAL A 49 6.78 4.74 8.38
C VAL A 49 6.02 6.07 8.36
N LEU A 50 5.53 6.55 9.50
CA LEU A 50 4.83 7.83 9.58
C LEU A 50 5.73 9.02 9.21
N ALA A 51 6.99 9.01 9.65
CA ALA A 51 7.96 10.03 9.28
C ALA A 51 8.29 9.99 7.78
N ALA A 52 8.43 8.79 7.18
CA ALA A 52 8.64 8.65 5.75
C ALA A 52 7.50 9.27 4.94
N VAL A 53 6.24 8.96 5.29
CA VAL A 53 5.08 9.53 4.61
C VAL A 53 5.03 11.05 4.76
N PHE A 54 5.31 11.56 5.96
CA PHE A 54 5.39 13.02 6.17
C PHE A 54 6.44 13.68 5.26
N HIS A 55 7.66 13.13 5.20
CA HIS A 55 8.71 13.69 4.34
C HIS A 55 8.36 13.57 2.86
N ALA A 56 7.71 12.48 2.45
CA ALA A 56 7.19 12.30 1.10
C ALA A 56 6.13 13.36 0.75
N GLU A 57 5.23 13.67 1.68
CA GLU A 57 4.24 14.76 1.51
C GLU A 57 4.90 16.13 1.36
N VAL A 58 5.95 16.42 2.14
CA VAL A 58 6.69 17.70 2.02
C VAL A 58 7.34 17.83 0.64
N VAL A 59 7.93 16.75 0.13
CA VAL A 59 8.51 16.72 -1.23
C VAL A 59 7.41 16.85 -2.29
N ALA A 60 6.32 16.11 -2.15
CA ALA A 60 5.16 16.16 -3.04
C ALA A 60 4.54 17.56 -3.11
N HIS A 61 4.41 18.24 -1.98
CA HIS A 61 3.82 19.58 -1.91
C HIS A 61 4.66 20.63 -2.64
N ARG A 62 6.00 20.49 -2.63
CA ARG A 62 6.90 21.36 -3.42
C ARG A 62 6.80 21.11 -4.91
N ILE A 63 6.67 19.84 -5.31
CA ILE A 63 6.53 19.43 -6.71
C ILE A 63 5.18 19.93 -7.28
N GLY A 64 4.16 19.97 -6.45
CA GLY A 64 2.83 20.47 -6.82
C GLY A 64 2.00 19.44 -7.58
N GLU A 65 0.70 19.68 -7.70
CA GLU A 65 -0.18 18.81 -8.46
C GLU A 65 0.02 18.97 -9.98
N PRO A 66 -0.05 17.88 -10.76
CA PRO A 66 -0.47 16.52 -10.39
C PRO A 66 0.67 15.59 -9.95
N TYR A 67 1.93 15.98 -10.16
CA TYR A 67 3.10 15.11 -9.97
C TYR A 67 3.40 14.81 -8.49
N GLY A 68 3.01 15.70 -7.57
CA GLY A 68 3.15 15.49 -6.13
C GLY A 68 2.43 14.23 -5.65
N THR A 69 1.23 13.95 -6.15
CA THR A 69 0.47 12.75 -5.81
C THR A 69 1.19 11.48 -6.25
N LEU A 70 1.86 11.51 -7.41
CA LEU A 70 2.68 10.39 -7.87
C LEU A 70 3.91 10.16 -7.00
N VAL A 71 4.57 11.24 -6.57
CA VAL A 71 5.75 11.16 -5.70
C VAL A 71 5.37 10.53 -4.38
N LEU A 72 4.22 10.91 -3.81
CA LEU A 72 3.70 10.29 -2.59
C LEU A 72 3.40 8.80 -2.80
N ALA A 73 2.66 8.44 -3.84
CA ALA A 73 2.32 7.06 -4.15
C ALA A 73 3.56 6.19 -4.37
N VAL A 74 4.55 6.68 -5.13
CA VAL A 74 5.82 5.98 -5.35
C VAL A 74 6.62 5.87 -4.05
N ALA A 75 6.65 6.90 -3.21
CA ALA A 75 7.37 6.85 -1.94
C ALA A 75 6.77 5.79 -1.00
N VAL A 76 5.44 5.76 -0.82
CA VAL A 76 4.77 4.76 0.01
C VAL A 76 4.96 3.36 -0.57
N THR A 77 4.74 3.19 -1.87
CA THR A 77 4.93 1.89 -2.53
C THR A 77 6.39 1.44 -2.47
N SER A 78 7.36 2.35 -2.51
CA SER A 78 8.78 1.98 -2.36
C SER A 78 9.09 1.39 -0.98
N ILE A 79 8.39 1.83 0.07
CA ILE A 79 8.48 1.19 1.40
C ILE A 79 7.99 -0.26 1.28
N GLU A 80 6.81 -0.47 0.71
CA GLU A 80 6.22 -1.80 0.53
C GLU A 80 7.13 -2.74 -0.28
N VAL A 81 7.58 -2.28 -1.45
CA VAL A 81 8.46 -3.05 -2.35
C VAL A 81 9.77 -3.39 -1.67
N ALA A 82 10.41 -2.41 -1.02
CA ALA A 82 11.69 -2.64 -0.38
C ALA A 82 11.58 -3.63 0.79
N LEU A 83 10.45 -3.62 1.52
CA LEU A 83 10.14 -4.58 2.55
C LEU A 83 9.98 -6.00 1.98
N ILE A 84 9.15 -6.15 0.96
CA ILE A 84 8.91 -7.44 0.30
C ILE A 84 10.22 -8.00 -0.26
N VAL A 85 10.97 -7.21 -1.02
CA VAL A 85 12.26 -7.61 -1.61
C VAL A 85 13.28 -7.96 -0.53
N SER A 86 13.38 -7.19 0.54
CA SER A 86 14.29 -7.50 1.65
C SER A 86 13.96 -8.82 2.34
N LEU A 87 12.67 -9.13 2.51
CA LEU A 87 12.24 -10.41 3.08
C LEU A 87 12.48 -11.56 2.12
N MET A 88 12.27 -11.35 0.82
CA MET A 88 12.59 -12.35 -0.20
C MET A 88 14.09 -12.69 -0.21
N ILE A 89 14.95 -11.68 -0.15
CA ILE A 89 16.41 -11.87 -0.07
C ILE A 89 16.82 -12.57 1.23
N ALA A 90 16.16 -12.28 2.34
CA ALA A 90 16.48 -12.89 3.62
C ALA A 90 16.03 -14.36 3.73
N GLY A 91 14.86 -14.69 3.17
CA GLY A 91 14.27 -16.03 3.28
C GLY A 91 14.52 -16.96 2.09
N GLY A 92 15.05 -16.44 0.97
CA GLY A 92 15.38 -17.24 -0.23
C GLY A 92 14.16 -17.94 -0.82
N GLU A 93 14.34 -19.15 -1.34
CA GLU A 93 13.25 -19.94 -1.96
C GLU A 93 12.07 -20.23 -1.01
N ALA A 94 12.24 -20.20 0.30
CA ALA A 94 11.12 -20.39 1.23
C ALA A 94 10.08 -19.24 1.20
N THR A 95 10.38 -18.15 0.48
CA THR A 95 9.55 -16.94 0.39
C THR A 95 8.92 -16.71 -0.99
N THR A 96 8.89 -17.74 -1.84
CA THR A 96 8.34 -17.69 -3.21
C THR A 96 6.91 -17.13 -3.30
N GLY A 97 6.10 -17.29 -2.24
CA GLY A 97 4.72 -16.77 -2.15
C GLY A 97 4.56 -15.48 -1.34
N LEU A 98 5.59 -14.98 -0.66
CA LEU A 98 5.47 -13.84 0.26
C LEU A 98 5.04 -12.56 -0.46
N ALA A 99 5.62 -12.30 -1.64
CA ALA A 99 5.25 -11.14 -2.45
C ALA A 99 3.78 -11.20 -2.86
N ARG A 100 3.32 -12.37 -3.35
CA ARG A 100 1.92 -12.61 -3.69
C ARG A 100 1.01 -12.36 -2.50
N ASP A 101 1.32 -12.97 -1.35
CA ASP A 101 0.45 -12.90 -0.16
C ASP A 101 0.35 -11.46 0.37
N THR A 102 1.44 -10.71 0.32
CA THR A 102 1.48 -9.30 0.75
C THR A 102 0.70 -8.40 -0.20
N VAL A 103 0.90 -8.53 -1.52
CA VAL A 103 0.17 -7.75 -2.54
C VAL A 103 -1.32 -8.09 -2.52
N TYR A 104 -1.67 -9.38 -2.40
CA TYR A 104 -3.06 -9.82 -2.24
C TYR A 104 -3.69 -9.20 -0.99
N ALA A 105 -2.98 -9.23 0.14
CA ALA A 105 -3.44 -8.61 1.37
C ALA A 105 -3.63 -7.09 1.22
N ALA A 106 -2.71 -6.40 0.55
CA ALA A 106 -2.82 -4.97 0.28
C ALA A 106 -4.08 -4.64 -0.53
N VAL A 107 -4.36 -5.37 -1.61
CA VAL A 107 -5.58 -5.19 -2.42
C VAL A 107 -6.84 -5.43 -1.59
N MET A 108 -6.88 -6.49 -0.76
CA MET A 108 -8.03 -6.80 0.09
C MET A 108 -8.23 -5.76 1.21
N LEU A 109 -7.14 -5.30 1.83
CA LEU A 109 -7.14 -4.23 2.83
C LEU A 109 -7.68 -2.94 2.25
N ILE A 110 -7.28 -2.59 1.03
CA ILE A 110 -7.69 -1.33 0.40
C ILE A 110 -9.14 -1.40 -0.08
N LEU A 111 -9.48 -2.39 -0.91
CA LEU A 111 -10.81 -2.48 -1.53
C LEU A 111 -11.92 -2.71 -0.52
N ASN A 112 -11.68 -3.47 0.55
CA ASN A 112 -12.72 -3.85 1.49
C ASN A 112 -12.58 -3.16 2.85
N GLY A 113 -11.36 -3.11 3.39
CA GLY A 113 -11.09 -2.45 4.67
C GLY A 113 -11.16 -0.93 4.54
N MET A 114 -10.22 -0.33 3.82
CA MET A 114 -10.05 1.12 3.70
C MET A 114 -11.26 1.76 3.03
N VAL A 115 -11.65 1.32 1.83
CA VAL A 115 -12.82 1.85 1.13
C VAL A 115 -14.08 1.65 1.98
N GLY A 116 -14.32 0.45 2.53
CA GLY A 116 -15.49 0.17 3.36
C GLY A 116 -15.60 1.10 4.58
N ILE A 117 -14.51 1.27 5.33
CA ILE A 117 -14.47 2.18 6.50
C ILE A 117 -14.68 3.63 6.08
N CYS A 118 -14.07 4.08 4.98
CA CYS A 118 -14.26 5.44 4.46
C CYS A 118 -15.70 5.70 4.05
N LEU A 119 -16.34 4.75 3.35
CA LEU A 119 -17.75 4.83 2.96
C LEU A 119 -18.68 4.91 4.19
N LEU A 120 -18.48 4.05 5.19
CA LEU A 120 -19.26 4.09 6.43
C LEU A 120 -19.07 5.39 7.21
N ALA A 121 -17.83 5.86 7.33
CA ALA A 121 -17.52 7.08 8.09
C ALA A 121 -18.06 8.34 7.40
N GLY A 122 -17.97 8.39 6.08
CA GLY A 122 -18.55 9.45 5.27
C GLY A 122 -20.07 9.44 5.31
N ALA A 123 -20.69 8.28 5.09
CA ALA A 123 -22.15 8.15 5.08
C ALA A 123 -22.79 8.36 6.46
N ARG A 124 -22.13 7.95 7.55
CA ARG A 124 -22.61 8.23 8.92
C ARG A 124 -22.70 9.73 9.22
N ARG A 125 -21.83 10.54 8.62
CA ARG A 125 -21.78 11.99 8.86
C ARG A 125 -22.58 12.81 7.86
N HIS A 126 -22.59 12.39 6.59
CA HIS A 126 -23.10 13.19 5.47
C HIS A 126 -24.24 12.51 4.70
N GLY A 127 -24.64 11.28 5.05
CA GLY A 127 -25.66 10.52 4.33
C GLY A 127 -25.14 9.94 3.01
N GLU A 128 -25.48 10.57 1.89
CA GLU A 128 -24.95 10.21 0.57
C GLU A 128 -23.82 11.16 0.18
N GLN A 129 -22.69 10.61 -0.29
CA GLN A 129 -21.60 11.41 -0.86
C GLN A 129 -21.47 11.13 -2.36
N ARG A 130 -21.15 12.17 -3.13
CA ARG A 130 -20.96 12.11 -4.59
C ARG A 130 -19.48 12.10 -4.96
N PHE A 131 -19.18 11.48 -6.09
CA PHE A 131 -17.85 11.42 -6.69
C PHE A 131 -17.96 11.21 -8.20
N THR A 132 -16.88 11.49 -8.93
CA THR A 132 -16.79 11.33 -10.37
C THR A 132 -16.57 9.86 -10.72
N GLN A 133 -17.64 9.20 -11.19
CA GLN A 133 -17.63 7.78 -11.50
C GLN A 133 -16.56 7.39 -12.53
N THR A 134 -16.32 8.21 -13.55
CA THR A 134 -15.42 7.89 -14.67
C THR A 134 -14.00 7.56 -14.20
N GLY A 135 -13.44 8.36 -13.29
CA GLY A 135 -12.09 8.12 -12.75
C GLY A 135 -12.02 6.85 -11.88
N VAL A 136 -13.05 6.61 -11.08
CA VAL A 136 -13.14 5.43 -10.20
C VAL A 136 -13.31 4.15 -11.00
N SER A 137 -14.19 4.14 -12.01
CA SER A 137 -14.37 3.00 -12.92
C SER A 137 -13.09 2.68 -13.68
N ALA A 138 -12.34 3.69 -14.14
CA ALA A 138 -11.06 3.48 -14.78
C ALA A 138 -10.05 2.83 -13.82
N ALA A 139 -9.96 3.33 -12.58
CA ALA A 139 -9.08 2.76 -11.56
C ALA A 139 -9.43 1.29 -11.24
N LEU A 140 -10.71 0.99 -11.02
CA LEU A 140 -11.18 -0.37 -10.75
C LEU A 140 -10.95 -1.32 -11.91
N ALA A 141 -11.18 -0.88 -13.15
CA ALA A 141 -10.94 -1.69 -14.34
C ALA A 141 -9.45 -2.03 -14.49
N THR A 142 -8.56 -1.04 -14.32
CA THR A 142 -7.11 -1.25 -14.34
C THR A 142 -6.67 -2.18 -13.21
N LEU A 143 -7.17 -1.99 -11.99
CA LEU A 143 -6.83 -2.82 -10.84
C LEU A 143 -7.27 -4.26 -11.05
N SER A 144 -8.49 -4.46 -11.57
CA SER A 144 -9.03 -5.78 -11.89
C SER A 144 -8.19 -6.50 -12.93
N ALA A 145 -7.79 -5.80 -13.99
CA ALA A 145 -6.93 -6.34 -15.03
C ALA A 145 -5.57 -6.76 -14.46
N ILE A 146 -4.88 -5.88 -13.73
CA ILE A 146 -3.57 -6.22 -13.16
C ILE A 146 -3.71 -7.36 -12.14
N ALA A 147 -4.71 -7.34 -11.25
CA ALA A 147 -4.89 -8.37 -10.24
C ALA A 147 -5.17 -9.75 -10.83
N VAL A 148 -6.06 -9.85 -11.82
CA VAL A 148 -6.36 -11.12 -12.48
C VAL A 148 -5.18 -11.61 -13.31
N LEU A 149 -4.55 -10.74 -14.09
CA LEU A 149 -3.40 -11.09 -14.93
C LEU A 149 -2.18 -11.49 -14.11
N THR A 150 -1.97 -10.94 -12.92
CA THR A 150 -0.78 -11.24 -12.12
C THR A 150 -1.00 -12.42 -11.17
N MET A 151 -2.18 -12.52 -10.55
CA MET A 151 -2.41 -13.45 -9.42
C MET A 151 -3.38 -14.60 -9.73
N VAL A 152 -4.27 -14.47 -10.72
CA VAL A 152 -5.28 -15.52 -11.02
C VAL A 152 -4.86 -16.34 -12.24
N LEU A 153 -4.47 -15.66 -13.32
CA LEU A 153 -4.09 -16.29 -14.58
C LEU A 153 -2.90 -17.29 -14.50
N PRO A 154 -1.85 -17.13 -13.65
CA PRO A 154 -0.77 -18.13 -13.62
C PRO A 154 -1.24 -19.53 -13.18
N ASN A 155 -2.38 -19.64 -12.48
CA ASN A 155 -2.95 -20.95 -12.12
C ASN A 155 -3.48 -21.75 -13.31
N TYR A 156 -3.66 -21.10 -14.47
CA TYR A 156 -4.31 -21.68 -15.65
C TYR A 156 -3.36 -21.76 -16.87
N THR A 157 -2.11 -21.33 -16.73
CA THR A 157 -1.11 -21.50 -17.78
C THR A 157 -0.55 -22.92 -17.80
N THR A 158 -0.17 -23.40 -18.99
CA THR A 158 0.32 -24.78 -19.19
C THR A 158 1.83 -24.87 -19.46
N THR A 159 2.52 -23.74 -19.66
CA THR A 159 3.94 -23.69 -20.02
C THR A 159 4.87 -24.18 -18.90
N THR A 160 4.51 -23.93 -17.65
CA THR A 160 5.27 -24.36 -16.49
C THR A 160 4.29 -24.94 -15.46
N PRO A 161 4.53 -26.15 -14.93
CA PRO A 161 3.66 -26.74 -13.92
C PRO A 161 3.61 -25.89 -12.65
N GLY A 162 2.40 -25.67 -12.14
CA GLY A 162 2.17 -24.98 -10.87
C GLY A 162 1.68 -23.53 -11.02
N PRO A 163 1.46 -22.84 -9.90
CA PRO A 163 0.91 -21.47 -9.85
C PRO A 163 1.98 -20.41 -10.15
N VAL A 164 2.75 -20.61 -11.22
CA VAL A 164 3.94 -19.82 -11.58
C VAL A 164 3.92 -19.46 -13.06
N TYR A 165 4.52 -18.33 -13.40
CA TYR A 165 4.82 -17.98 -14.78
C TYR A 165 6.18 -18.52 -15.20
N SER A 166 6.31 -18.93 -16.46
CA SER A 166 7.63 -19.13 -17.08
C SER A 166 8.39 -17.80 -17.14
N SER A 167 9.72 -17.82 -17.30
CA SER A 167 10.51 -16.58 -17.31
C SER A 167 10.05 -15.57 -18.38
N SER A 168 9.67 -16.03 -19.56
CA SER A 168 9.16 -15.16 -20.63
C SER A 168 7.77 -14.60 -20.30
N GLN A 169 6.89 -15.40 -19.69
CA GLN A 169 5.59 -14.94 -19.23
C GLN A 169 5.72 -13.94 -18.09
N LEU A 170 6.63 -14.17 -17.14
CA LEU A 170 6.87 -13.28 -16.01
C LEU A 170 7.39 -11.91 -16.47
N VAL A 171 8.34 -11.88 -17.42
CA VAL A 171 8.79 -10.63 -18.06
C VAL A 171 7.62 -9.90 -18.73
N PHE A 172 6.81 -10.62 -19.51
CA PHE A 172 5.66 -10.04 -20.18
C PHE A 172 4.65 -9.43 -19.20
N ILE A 173 4.33 -10.17 -18.13
CA ILE A 173 3.39 -9.73 -17.09
C ILE A 173 3.95 -8.53 -16.30
N ALA A 174 5.26 -8.50 -16.02
CA ALA A 174 5.90 -7.34 -15.41
C ALA A 174 5.78 -6.09 -16.30
N VAL A 175 6.05 -6.23 -17.61
CA VAL A 175 5.96 -5.12 -18.56
C VAL A 175 4.51 -4.63 -18.72
N ILE A 176 3.54 -5.54 -18.90
CA ILE A 176 2.15 -5.13 -19.11
C ILE A 176 1.54 -4.51 -17.86
N SER A 177 1.93 -4.97 -16.66
CA SER A 177 1.51 -4.35 -15.40
C SER A 177 2.02 -2.92 -15.29
N LEU A 178 3.28 -2.68 -15.68
CA LEU A 178 3.86 -1.34 -15.72
C LEU A 178 3.19 -0.46 -16.78
N VAL A 179 2.83 -1.02 -17.94
CA VAL A 179 2.09 -0.31 -19.00
C VAL A 179 0.70 0.10 -18.51
N LEU A 180 -0.03 -0.80 -17.86
CA LEU A 180 -1.36 -0.52 -17.32
C LEU A 180 -1.30 0.55 -16.22
N TYR A 181 -0.39 0.40 -15.25
CA TYR A 181 -0.20 1.40 -14.20
C TYR A 181 0.27 2.74 -14.76
N GLY A 182 1.25 2.75 -15.66
CA GLY A 182 1.76 3.96 -16.30
C GLY A 182 0.70 4.68 -17.12
N THR A 183 -0.17 3.93 -17.82
CA THR A 183 -1.31 4.50 -18.57
C THR A 183 -2.33 5.11 -17.61
N PHE A 184 -2.66 4.43 -16.51
CA PHE A 184 -3.54 4.97 -15.48
C PHE A 184 -2.98 6.27 -14.90
N VAL A 185 -1.71 6.28 -14.52
CA VAL A 185 -0.99 7.48 -14.03
C VAL A 185 -1.04 8.62 -15.04
N LEU A 186 -0.80 8.35 -16.32
CA LEU A 186 -0.84 9.36 -17.37
C LEU A 186 -2.24 9.95 -17.60
N VAL A 187 -3.28 9.11 -17.50
CA VAL A 187 -4.68 9.54 -17.57
C VAL A 187 -5.05 10.37 -16.34
N GLN A 188 -4.64 9.95 -15.15
CA GLN A 188 -4.91 10.63 -13.89
C GLN A 188 -4.20 11.99 -13.79
N THR A 189 -2.98 12.10 -14.33
CA THR A 189 -2.16 13.31 -14.16
C THR A 189 -2.24 14.29 -15.32
N VAL A 190 -2.25 13.82 -16.56
CA VAL A 190 -2.12 14.70 -17.74
C VAL A 190 -3.39 14.71 -18.58
N ARG A 191 -3.85 13.56 -19.07
CA ARG A 191 -4.85 13.53 -20.15
C ARG A 191 -6.28 13.80 -19.71
N HIS A 192 -6.70 13.27 -18.55
CA HIS A 192 -8.09 13.39 -18.08
C HIS A 192 -8.14 13.65 -16.57
N ARG A 193 -7.31 14.59 -16.10
CA ARG A 193 -7.23 14.96 -14.67
C ARG A 193 -8.59 15.32 -14.08
N ASP A 194 -9.47 15.95 -14.87
CA ASP A 194 -10.81 16.35 -14.45
C ASP A 194 -11.68 15.17 -13.98
N TYR A 195 -11.38 13.94 -14.42
CA TYR A 195 -12.08 12.74 -13.94
C TYR A 195 -11.75 12.36 -12.51
N PHE A 196 -10.69 12.94 -11.96
CA PHE A 196 -10.16 12.64 -10.62
C PHE A 196 -10.24 13.85 -9.68
N LEU A 197 -10.59 15.04 -10.17
CA LEU A 197 -10.77 16.21 -9.32
C LEU A 197 -12.18 16.22 -8.68
N PRO A 198 -12.30 16.62 -7.40
CA PRO A 198 -13.62 16.82 -6.79
C PRO A 198 -14.40 17.94 -7.52
N GLU A 199 -15.69 17.75 -7.79
CA GLU A 199 -16.55 18.75 -8.44
C GLU A 199 -16.60 20.10 -7.69
N LEU A 200 -16.39 20.09 -6.36
CA LEU A 200 -16.41 21.27 -5.48
C LEU A 200 -15.03 21.95 -5.31
N ALA A 201 -13.97 21.48 -5.98
CA ALA A 201 -12.61 22.01 -5.81
C ALA A 201 -12.36 23.38 -6.47
N ALA A 202 -13.36 23.98 -7.11
CA ALA A 202 -13.24 25.29 -7.77
C ALA A 202 -13.03 26.48 -6.80
N GLY A 203 -12.91 26.25 -5.48
CA GLY A 203 -12.73 27.32 -4.49
C GLY A 203 -11.97 26.95 -3.21
N ASP A 204 -11.14 25.89 -3.21
CA ASP A 204 -10.48 25.43 -1.98
C ASP A 204 -9.16 26.19 -1.70
N GLU A 205 -9.18 27.10 -0.72
CA GLU A 205 -8.02 27.90 -0.25
C GLU A 205 -6.82 27.05 0.23
N ALA A 206 -7.02 25.75 0.48
CA ALA A 206 -5.95 24.82 0.86
C ALA A 206 -4.93 24.54 -0.27
N VAL A 207 -5.27 24.86 -1.53
CA VAL A 207 -4.39 24.69 -2.70
C VAL A 207 -3.33 25.81 -2.80
N HIS A 208 -3.47 26.89 -2.03
CA HIS A 208 -2.54 28.04 -2.06
C HIS A 208 -1.61 28.17 -0.85
N ALA A 209 -1.39 27.09 -0.09
CA ALA A 209 -0.29 27.10 0.88
C ALA A 209 1.03 27.31 0.13
N PRO A 210 1.88 28.28 0.53
CA PRO A 210 3.13 28.55 -0.16
C PRO A 210 3.99 27.28 -0.12
N PRO A 211 4.61 26.90 -1.25
CA PRO A 211 5.41 25.69 -1.30
C PRO A 211 6.57 25.78 -0.31
N PRO A 212 6.98 24.66 0.31
CA PRO A 212 7.99 24.69 1.35
C PRO A 212 9.33 25.20 0.81
N PRO A 213 10.17 25.84 1.65
CA PRO A 213 11.48 26.33 1.23
C PRO A 213 12.35 25.22 0.65
N LEU A 214 13.16 25.53 -0.37
CA LEU A 214 14.01 24.53 -1.06
C LEU A 214 14.91 23.73 -0.11
N LYS A 215 15.44 24.38 0.94
CA LYS A 215 16.25 23.73 1.98
C LYS A 215 15.46 22.66 2.75
N VAL A 216 14.19 22.97 3.08
CA VAL A 216 13.29 22.04 3.79
C VAL A 216 12.95 20.86 2.90
N THR A 217 12.70 21.09 1.61
CA THR A 217 12.44 20.00 0.63
C THR A 217 13.64 19.06 0.50
N TRP A 218 14.86 19.58 0.34
CA TRP A 218 16.06 18.74 0.25
C TRP A 218 16.33 17.95 1.52
N TRP A 219 16.17 18.58 2.70
CA TRP A 219 16.28 17.88 3.97
C TRP A 219 15.22 16.79 4.13
N SER A 220 13.98 17.05 3.70
CA SER A 220 12.91 16.06 3.72
C SER A 220 13.22 14.91 2.76
N GLY A 221 13.77 15.19 1.57
CA GLY A 221 14.23 14.15 0.64
C GLY A 221 15.34 13.26 1.25
N ALA A 222 16.33 13.85 1.91
CA ALA A 222 17.38 13.10 2.59
C ALA A 222 16.84 12.26 3.77
N LEU A 223 15.96 12.85 4.59
CA LEU A 223 15.32 12.15 5.70
C LEU A 223 14.36 11.06 5.23
N LEU A 224 13.68 11.23 4.09
CA LEU A 224 12.86 10.20 3.46
C LEU A 224 13.71 8.97 3.11
N LEU A 225 14.88 9.16 2.48
CA LEU A 225 15.81 8.07 2.19
C LEU A 225 16.33 7.39 3.48
N ALA A 226 16.62 8.18 4.51
CA ALA A 226 17.02 7.63 5.81
C ALA A 226 15.89 6.82 6.48
N CYS A 227 14.64 7.30 6.39
CA CYS A 227 13.47 6.58 6.89
C CYS A 227 13.31 5.26 6.12
N LEU A 228 13.33 5.29 4.79
CA LEU A 228 13.23 4.11 3.93
C LEU A 228 14.25 3.05 4.32
N GLY A 229 15.53 3.41 4.43
CA GLY A 229 16.59 2.48 4.84
C GLY A 229 16.34 1.89 6.23
N SER A 230 15.98 2.71 7.21
CA SER A 230 15.71 2.24 8.59
C SER A 230 14.47 1.33 8.68
N VAL A 231 13.39 1.67 7.98
CA VAL A 231 12.13 0.90 7.98
C VAL A 231 12.35 -0.49 7.39
N VAL A 232 13.10 -0.58 6.30
CA VAL A 232 13.44 -1.86 5.66
C VAL A 232 14.23 -2.75 6.62
N LEU A 233 15.26 -2.20 7.26
CA LEU A 233 16.11 -2.95 8.20
C LEU A 233 15.36 -3.33 9.50
N LEU A 234 14.48 -2.46 9.99
CA LEU A 234 13.64 -2.73 11.16
C LEU A 234 12.63 -3.83 10.88
N ALA A 235 11.95 -3.81 9.75
CA ALA A 235 11.01 -4.86 9.40
C ALA A 235 11.71 -6.21 9.13
N LYS A 236 12.88 -6.19 8.48
CA LYS A 236 13.73 -7.40 8.37
C LYS A 236 14.07 -7.94 9.75
N SER A 237 14.35 -7.05 10.70
CA SER A 237 14.64 -7.41 12.09
C SER A 237 13.43 -7.92 12.87
N LEU A 238 12.22 -7.50 12.52
CA LEU A 238 10.95 -7.85 13.15
C LEU A 238 10.26 -9.07 12.53
N SER A 239 10.63 -9.45 11.31
CA SER A 239 9.96 -10.57 10.61
C SER A 239 10.07 -11.90 11.35
N PRO A 240 11.26 -12.38 11.79
CA PRO A 240 11.34 -13.63 12.55
C PRO A 240 10.54 -13.64 13.87
N PRO A 241 10.62 -12.62 14.75
CA PRO A 241 9.80 -12.63 15.96
C PRO A 241 8.30 -12.47 15.68
N LEU A 242 7.93 -11.74 14.61
CA LEU A 242 6.53 -11.66 14.18
C LEU A 242 6.01 -13.03 13.71
N GLU A 243 6.78 -13.75 12.89
CA GLU A 243 6.44 -15.11 12.45
C GLU A 243 6.30 -16.06 13.65
N ALA A 244 7.25 -16.01 14.58
CA ALA A 244 7.19 -16.82 15.81
C ALA A 244 5.95 -16.50 16.66
N ALA A 245 5.58 -15.22 16.80
CA ALA A 245 4.39 -14.81 17.52
C ALA A 245 3.10 -15.27 16.84
N VAL A 246 3.01 -15.16 15.51
CA VAL A 246 1.87 -15.65 14.71
C VAL A 246 1.70 -17.16 14.88
N LEU A 247 2.81 -17.91 14.78
CA LEU A 247 2.79 -19.37 14.97
C LEU A 247 2.42 -19.77 16.41
N ALA A 248 2.89 -19.03 17.41
CA ALA A 248 2.55 -19.27 18.82
C ALA A 248 1.05 -19.07 19.11
N LEU A 249 0.38 -18.22 18.34
CA LEU A 249 -1.08 -18.02 18.39
C LEU A 249 -1.87 -19.07 17.59
N GLY A 250 -1.19 -20.01 16.93
CA GLY A 250 -1.83 -21.00 16.06
C GLY A 250 -2.33 -20.42 14.73
N ALA A 251 -1.94 -19.19 14.38
CA ALA A 251 -2.36 -18.51 13.16
C ALA A 251 -1.43 -18.83 11.98
N PRO A 252 -1.93 -18.80 10.72
CA PRO A 252 -1.13 -19.15 9.56
C PRO A 252 -0.16 -18.03 9.14
N LYS A 253 0.93 -18.40 8.46
CA LYS A 253 1.97 -17.47 7.99
C LYS A 253 1.45 -16.35 7.10
N ALA A 254 0.33 -16.57 6.38
CA ALA A 254 -0.33 -15.53 5.58
C ALA A 254 -0.69 -14.29 6.42
N LEU A 255 -0.93 -14.43 7.72
CA LEU A 255 -1.21 -13.32 8.63
C LEU A 255 -0.01 -12.35 8.75
N VAL A 256 1.22 -12.84 8.58
CA VAL A 256 2.42 -11.98 8.58
C VAL A 256 2.36 -10.97 7.44
N GLY A 257 1.98 -11.41 6.23
CA GLY A 257 1.80 -10.53 5.07
C GLY A 257 0.70 -9.50 5.30
N ILE A 258 -0.42 -9.89 5.92
CA ILE A 258 -1.51 -8.97 6.28
C ILE A 258 -1.04 -7.90 7.27
N ILE A 259 -0.32 -8.29 8.33
CA ILE A 259 0.18 -7.35 9.34
C ILE A 259 1.15 -6.35 8.71
N ILE A 260 2.06 -6.83 7.86
CA ILE A 260 3.02 -5.96 7.16
C ILE A 260 2.28 -4.97 6.24
N ALA A 261 1.37 -5.48 5.38
CA ALA A 261 0.58 -4.62 4.50
C ALA A 261 -0.24 -3.58 5.27
N ALA A 262 -0.87 -3.98 6.38
CA ALA A 262 -1.65 -3.07 7.22
C ALA A 262 -0.80 -1.93 7.83
N VAL A 263 0.43 -2.23 8.29
CA VAL A 263 1.34 -1.21 8.83
C VAL A 263 1.77 -0.22 7.75
N VAL A 264 2.10 -0.71 6.57
CA VAL A 264 2.56 0.15 5.45
C VAL A 264 1.42 1.02 4.91
N LEU A 265 0.21 0.48 4.80
CA LEU A 265 -0.96 1.19 4.27
C LEU A 265 -1.63 2.12 5.29
N LEU A 266 -1.27 2.01 6.58
CA LEU A 266 -1.95 2.77 7.64
C LEU A 266 -1.95 4.29 7.42
N PRO A 267 -0.83 4.96 7.07
CA PRO A 267 -0.83 6.41 6.91
C PRO A 267 -1.81 6.87 5.82
N GLU A 268 -1.86 6.17 4.69
CA GLU A 268 -2.79 6.45 3.60
C GLU A 268 -4.24 6.13 3.99
N GLY A 269 -4.46 5.05 4.75
CA GLY A 269 -5.77 4.74 5.31
C GLY A 269 -6.30 5.83 6.22
N ILE A 270 -5.44 6.42 7.06
CA ILE A 270 -5.79 7.57 7.91
C ILE A 270 -6.12 8.79 7.04
N ALA A 271 -5.31 9.09 6.03
CA ALA A 271 -5.53 10.21 5.12
C ALA A 271 -6.86 10.08 4.34
N ALA A 272 -7.12 8.90 3.78
CA ALA A 272 -8.36 8.58 3.07
C ALA A 272 -9.58 8.71 4.01
N PHE A 273 -9.50 8.15 5.21
CA PHE A 273 -10.56 8.25 6.22
C PHE A 273 -10.87 9.70 6.61
N GLN A 274 -9.84 10.52 6.82
CA GLN A 274 -10.02 11.94 7.12
C GLN A 274 -10.66 12.68 5.95
N ALA A 275 -10.25 12.40 4.71
CA ALA A 275 -10.85 12.98 3.52
C ALA A 275 -12.33 12.61 3.38
N ALA A 276 -12.69 11.34 3.57
CA ALA A 276 -14.08 10.89 3.53
C ALA A 276 -14.94 11.59 4.59
N ARG A 277 -14.44 11.70 5.84
CA ARG A 277 -15.11 12.43 6.93
C ARG A 277 -15.25 13.93 6.67
N ALA A 278 -14.33 14.52 5.91
CA ALA A 278 -14.34 15.93 5.51
C ALA A 278 -15.22 16.21 4.28
N ASN A 279 -16.06 15.25 3.88
CA ASN A 279 -16.89 15.32 2.68
C ASN A 279 -16.12 15.39 1.35
N ARG A 280 -14.88 14.89 1.32
CA ARG A 280 -14.00 14.83 0.14
C ARG A 280 -13.83 13.38 -0.31
N LEU A 281 -14.94 12.72 -0.63
CA LEU A 281 -14.94 11.29 -0.98
C LEU A 281 -14.10 10.99 -2.24
N GLN A 282 -14.15 11.84 -3.26
CA GLN A 282 -13.29 11.67 -4.45
C GLN A 282 -11.81 11.59 -4.07
N THR A 283 -11.34 12.49 -3.20
CA THR A 283 -9.95 12.48 -2.70
C THR A 283 -9.65 11.18 -1.94
N SER A 284 -10.57 10.74 -1.08
CA SER A 284 -10.44 9.46 -0.37
C SER A 284 -10.33 8.26 -1.32
N LEU A 285 -11.16 8.20 -2.36
CA LEU A 285 -11.15 7.10 -3.33
C LEU A 285 -9.91 7.14 -4.22
N ASN A 286 -9.44 8.33 -4.61
CA ASN A 286 -8.20 8.48 -5.37
C ASN A 286 -6.98 8.02 -4.55
N LEU A 287 -6.93 8.36 -3.26
CA LEU A 287 -5.88 7.88 -2.35
C LEU A 287 -5.91 6.36 -2.26
N ALA A 288 -7.08 5.78 -1.97
CA ALA A 288 -7.23 4.33 -1.82
C ALA A 288 -6.93 3.56 -3.12
N LEU A 289 -7.64 3.86 -4.20
CA LEU A 289 -7.49 3.12 -5.47
C LEU A 289 -6.14 3.40 -6.14
N GLY A 290 -5.61 4.61 -6.02
CA GLY A 290 -4.27 4.95 -6.48
C GLY A 290 -3.20 4.15 -5.74
N SER A 291 -3.34 3.99 -4.42
CA SER A 291 -2.48 3.13 -3.60
C SER A 291 -2.55 1.66 -4.02
N ALA A 292 -3.76 1.11 -4.22
CA ALA A 292 -3.91 -0.28 -4.66
C ALA A 292 -3.24 -0.52 -6.02
N LEU A 293 -3.43 0.41 -6.96
CA LEU A 293 -2.82 0.34 -8.29
C LEU A 293 -1.29 0.47 -8.24
N ALA A 294 -0.77 1.37 -7.41
CA ALA A 294 0.68 1.52 -7.22
C ALA A 294 1.27 0.27 -6.57
N SER A 295 0.66 -0.21 -5.48
CA SER A 295 1.06 -1.42 -4.75
C SER A 295 1.21 -2.60 -5.70
N ILE A 296 0.17 -2.95 -6.47
CA ILE A 296 0.27 -4.09 -7.39
C ILE A 296 1.11 -3.77 -8.65
N GLY A 297 0.91 -2.59 -9.24
CA GLY A 297 1.48 -2.20 -10.52
C GLY A 297 2.98 -1.94 -10.49
N LEU A 298 3.54 -1.60 -9.33
CA LEU A 298 4.97 -1.42 -9.12
C LEU A 298 5.62 -2.61 -8.41
N THR A 299 4.92 -3.26 -7.47
CA THR A 299 5.51 -4.39 -6.72
C THR A 299 5.72 -5.61 -7.60
N ILE A 300 4.73 -6.01 -8.41
CA ILE A 300 4.86 -7.21 -9.24
C ILE A 300 6.05 -7.11 -10.21
N PRO A 301 6.25 -5.99 -10.95
CA PRO A 301 7.45 -5.83 -11.78
C PRO A 301 8.75 -5.85 -10.97
N ALA A 302 8.79 -5.21 -9.79
CA ALA A 302 9.99 -5.17 -8.97
C ALA A 302 10.39 -6.57 -8.47
N VAL A 303 9.44 -7.35 -7.93
CA VAL A 303 9.73 -8.72 -7.47
C VAL A 303 10.01 -9.67 -8.62
N ALA A 304 9.42 -9.46 -9.80
CA ALA A 304 9.74 -10.21 -11.00
C ALA A 304 11.21 -10.00 -11.43
N ILE A 305 11.68 -8.75 -11.44
CA ILE A 305 13.08 -8.42 -11.74
C ILE A 305 14.03 -9.11 -10.75
N VAL A 306 13.76 -8.97 -9.45
CA VAL A 306 14.58 -9.60 -8.40
C VAL A 306 14.59 -11.11 -8.55
N SER A 307 13.43 -11.73 -8.78
CA SER A 307 13.32 -13.18 -8.96
C SER A 307 14.11 -13.68 -10.17
N LEU A 308 14.01 -12.99 -11.31
CA LEU A 308 14.73 -13.34 -12.53
C LEU A 308 16.25 -13.18 -12.39
N MET A 309 16.70 -12.13 -11.71
CA MET A 309 18.14 -11.90 -11.45
C MET A 309 18.76 -12.96 -10.54
N ASN A 310 17.99 -13.47 -9.58
CA ASN A 310 18.46 -14.47 -8.61
C ASN A 310 18.12 -15.91 -9.02
N GLY A 311 17.40 -16.12 -10.13
CA GLY A 311 16.94 -17.44 -10.57
C GLY A 311 15.87 -18.07 -9.68
N TRP A 312 15.18 -17.29 -8.84
CA TRP A 312 14.11 -17.79 -7.98
C TRP A 312 12.82 -18.06 -8.77
N THR A 313 12.02 -19.00 -8.27
CA THR A 313 10.68 -19.26 -8.78
C THR A 313 9.66 -18.40 -8.02
N LEU A 314 9.00 -17.47 -8.70
CA LEU A 314 7.99 -16.61 -8.06
C LEU A 314 6.61 -17.23 -8.18
N SER A 315 6.01 -17.63 -7.05
CA SER A 315 4.65 -18.14 -7.00
C SER A 315 3.67 -16.98 -6.87
N LEU A 316 3.14 -16.53 -8.00
CA LEU A 316 2.16 -15.46 -8.06
C LEU A 316 0.71 -15.95 -7.99
N GLY A 317 0.44 -17.21 -8.38
CA GLY A 317 -0.92 -17.76 -8.35
C GLY A 317 -1.46 -17.85 -6.93
N ILE A 318 -2.59 -17.17 -6.67
CA ILE A 318 -3.33 -17.30 -5.41
C ILE A 318 -4.20 -18.55 -5.45
N ASP A 319 -4.49 -19.12 -4.29
CA ASP A 319 -5.33 -20.31 -4.18
C ASP A 319 -6.81 -20.02 -4.54
N THR A 320 -7.63 -21.08 -4.60
CA THR A 320 -9.04 -20.98 -5.01
C THR A 320 -9.87 -20.11 -4.08
N LYS A 321 -9.72 -20.21 -2.75
CA LYS A 321 -10.50 -19.37 -1.82
C LYS A 321 -10.12 -17.90 -1.95
N SER A 322 -8.83 -17.62 -2.08
CA SER A 322 -8.31 -16.27 -2.31
C SER A 322 -8.80 -15.70 -3.65
N THR A 323 -8.87 -16.52 -4.70
CA THR A 323 -9.44 -16.16 -6.01
C THR A 323 -10.91 -15.76 -5.89
N VAL A 324 -11.73 -16.56 -5.22
CA VAL A 324 -13.16 -16.28 -5.03
C VAL A 324 -13.36 -14.95 -4.28
N LEU A 325 -12.62 -14.73 -3.20
CA LEU A 325 -12.69 -13.49 -2.42
C LEU A 325 -12.22 -12.27 -3.23
N LEU A 326 -11.16 -12.41 -4.05
CA LEU A 326 -10.68 -11.34 -4.92
C LEU A 326 -11.75 -10.94 -5.95
N LEU A 327 -12.33 -11.92 -6.63
CA LEU A 327 -13.35 -11.69 -7.65
C LEU A 327 -14.62 -11.08 -7.04
N LEU A 328 -15.06 -11.58 -5.88
CA LEU A 328 -16.17 -10.98 -5.13
C LEU A 328 -15.88 -9.52 -4.80
N SER A 329 -14.67 -9.22 -4.32
CA SER A 329 -14.27 -7.85 -3.95
C SER A 329 -14.27 -6.91 -5.15
N ILE A 330 -13.76 -7.35 -6.31
CA ILE A 330 -13.77 -6.58 -7.55
C ILE A 330 -15.20 -6.31 -8.02
N ILE A 331 -16.07 -7.33 -8.02
CA ILE A 331 -17.47 -7.20 -8.42
C ILE A 331 -18.19 -6.21 -7.51
N VAL A 332 -18.06 -6.38 -6.19
CA VAL A 332 -18.72 -5.53 -5.21
C VAL A 332 -18.18 -4.10 -5.26
N ALA A 333 -16.88 -3.89 -5.43
CA ALA A 333 -16.30 -2.56 -5.61
C ALA A 333 -16.87 -1.87 -6.87
N THR A 334 -16.98 -2.61 -7.97
CA THR A 334 -17.53 -2.11 -9.23
C THR A 334 -19.00 -1.72 -9.10
N LEU A 335 -19.81 -2.56 -8.46
CA LEU A 335 -21.24 -2.28 -8.24
C LEU A 335 -21.46 -1.15 -7.23
N SER A 336 -20.65 -1.10 -6.17
CA SER A 336 -20.75 -0.08 -5.12
C SER A 336 -20.35 1.30 -5.63
N LEU A 337 -19.30 1.36 -6.46
CA LEU A 337 -18.76 2.62 -6.95
C LEU A 337 -19.25 2.97 -8.38
N GLY A 338 -20.11 2.14 -8.95
CA GLY A 338 -20.64 2.29 -10.32
C GLY A 338 -21.78 3.30 -10.50
N ASN A 339 -22.23 3.97 -9.43
CA ASN A 339 -23.37 4.91 -9.51
C ASN A 339 -22.98 6.37 -9.20
N GLY A 340 -21.70 6.66 -8.93
CA GLY A 340 -21.21 8.00 -8.56
C GLY A 340 -21.74 8.52 -7.21
N ARG A 341 -22.45 7.69 -6.45
CA ARG A 341 -23.01 7.97 -5.12
C ARG A 341 -22.76 6.82 -4.18
N THR A 342 -22.69 7.15 -2.89
CA THR A 342 -22.38 6.19 -1.83
C THR A 342 -23.50 6.02 -0.83
N THR A 343 -23.60 4.81 -0.28
CA THR A 343 -24.58 4.46 0.77
C THR A 343 -23.90 3.72 1.92
N ILE A 344 -24.54 3.75 3.09
CA ILE A 344 -24.12 2.97 4.26
C ILE A 344 -24.06 1.47 3.92
N MET A 345 -25.02 0.98 3.12
CA MET A 345 -25.09 -0.44 2.75
C MET A 345 -23.84 -0.89 1.98
N GLN A 346 -23.37 -0.10 1.02
CA GLN A 346 -22.14 -0.40 0.28
C GLN A 346 -20.92 -0.47 1.20
N GLY A 347 -20.79 0.51 2.11
CA GLY A 347 -19.71 0.50 3.11
C GLY A 347 -19.76 -0.74 4.01
N MET A 348 -20.94 -1.15 4.45
CA MET A 348 -21.13 -2.34 5.27
C MET A 348 -20.75 -3.62 4.52
N VAL A 349 -21.18 -3.77 3.26
CA VAL A 349 -20.83 -4.93 2.43
C VAL A 349 -19.31 -5.07 2.31
N HIS A 350 -18.59 -3.99 2.02
CA HIS A 350 -17.13 -4.00 1.96
C HIS A 350 -16.49 -4.42 3.29
N VAL A 351 -16.93 -3.84 4.42
CA VAL A 351 -16.39 -4.21 5.74
C VAL A 351 -16.70 -5.67 6.10
N VAL A 352 -17.86 -6.21 5.72
CA VAL A 352 -18.20 -7.62 5.94
C VAL A 352 -17.30 -8.53 5.10
N ILE A 353 -17.06 -8.20 3.82
CA ILE A 353 -16.13 -8.97 2.97
C ILE A 353 -14.72 -8.94 3.57
N PHE A 354 -14.29 -7.79 4.09
CA PHE A 354 -13.00 -7.67 4.77
C PHE A 354 -12.93 -8.55 6.03
N ALA A 355 -13.98 -8.54 6.85
CA ALA A 355 -14.06 -9.38 8.05
C ALA A 355 -14.04 -10.88 7.71
N VAL A 356 -14.76 -11.29 6.66
CA VAL A 356 -14.74 -12.68 6.16
C VAL A 356 -13.35 -13.04 5.65
N TYR A 357 -12.68 -12.16 4.91
CA TYR A 357 -11.30 -12.36 4.46
C TYR A 357 -10.34 -12.59 5.63
N LEU A 358 -10.39 -11.75 6.66
CA LEU A 358 -9.56 -11.93 7.86
C LEU A 358 -9.89 -13.24 8.58
N PHE A 359 -11.18 -13.54 8.76
CA PHE A 359 -11.63 -14.75 9.44
C PHE A 359 -11.16 -16.01 8.71
N ILE A 360 -11.38 -16.11 7.40
CA ILE A 360 -10.95 -17.25 6.56
C ILE A 360 -9.42 -17.30 6.40
N THR A 361 -8.71 -16.19 6.62
CA THR A 361 -7.24 -16.26 6.70
C THR A 361 -6.82 -16.89 8.02
N ILE A 362 -7.40 -16.48 9.16
CA ILE A 362 -7.00 -16.95 10.50
C ILE A 362 -7.51 -18.37 10.77
N VAL A 363 -8.72 -18.68 10.30
CA VAL A 363 -9.43 -19.96 10.44
C VAL A 363 -9.68 -20.50 9.02
N PRO A 364 -8.68 -21.21 8.44
CA PRO A 364 -8.59 -21.46 7.00
C PRO A 364 -9.56 -22.45 6.36
#